data_AF-A0A830FPE4-F1
#
_entry.id   AF-A0A830FPE4-F1
#
_cell.length_a   1.000
_cell.length_b   1.000
_cell.length_c   1.000
_cell.angle_alpha   90.00
_cell.angle_beta   90.00
_cell.angle_gamma   90.00
#
_symmetry.space_group_name_H-M   'P 1'
#
loop_
_entity.id
_entity.type
_entity.pdbx_description
1 polymer ?
#
loop_
_entity_poly.entity_id
_entity_poly.type
_entity_poly.pdbx_seq_one_letter_code
_entity_poly.pdbx_strand_id
1 'polypeptide(L)'
;MADTRRSFLTTLASTGTVLALAGCSGSDSNGGGGTDGEMTEGEMTEGGMTESEMTDGDAMDEGEEMTEGSMDGDMGPTDPSDAPMASVDRFSDAAGMLHQRSANDALPDADEPIDFDEQFLTQGYGPDGTVIEYYDFDVQPTEAAPIYALFYENGDPVEDQLNIIDVVPGDEGYNDFWQVHKVTVPDGYEANTAASVSHIREAGYDIEPTETIKNCPVVPAGSTAELRHSADSSSADLVEGWYDGEVVPYFLFGEASLSSSDGTVPLSPIYVSFNANPDEDGGGPPSGFLSEEGSDQTHNVTATVPGDDGYSPLWLVNIFDNADFDSVSNLDSAQDADILASGAAMVNCPVVAEQ
;
A
#
# COMPACT_ATOMS: atom_id res chain seq x y z
N MET A 1 17.48 -28.72 -28.26
CA MET A 1 18.74 -27.94 -28.32
C MET A 1 18.37 -26.50 -28.58
N ALA A 2 19.01 -25.56 -27.87
CA ALA A 2 18.97 -24.11 -28.12
C ALA A 2 17.57 -23.49 -28.32
N ASP A 3 17.02 -23.08 -27.18
CA ASP A 3 16.18 -21.89 -26.98
C ASP A 3 16.55 -20.69 -27.88
N THR A 4 15.62 -19.76 -28.10
CA THR A 4 15.90 -18.41 -28.62
C THR A 4 14.82 -17.41 -28.16
N ARG A 5 14.80 -17.10 -26.85
CA ARG A 5 14.20 -15.84 -26.35
C ARG A 5 14.73 -14.65 -27.17
N ARG A 6 13.83 -13.73 -27.60
CA ARG A 6 14.19 -12.45 -28.24
C ARG A 6 13.77 -11.30 -27.34
N SER A 7 14.75 -10.59 -26.77
CA SER A 7 14.52 -9.29 -26.12
C SER A 7 14.19 -8.22 -27.17
N PHE A 8 13.31 -7.28 -26.81
CA PHE A 8 12.91 -6.13 -27.64
C PHE A 8 12.69 -4.85 -26.79
N LEU A 9 13.80 -4.22 -26.42
CA LEU A 9 13.94 -2.76 -26.26
C LEU A 9 14.55 -2.23 -27.59
N THR A 10 14.37 -1.01 -28.12
CA THR A 10 13.77 0.29 -27.72
C THR A 10 13.48 1.09 -29.05
N THR A 11 12.89 2.29 -29.23
CA THR A 11 12.38 3.41 -28.42
C THR A 11 11.33 4.21 -29.24
N LEU A 12 10.28 4.79 -28.62
CA LEU A 12 9.61 6.04 -29.07
C LEU A 12 8.90 6.64 -27.82
N ALA A 13 9.41 7.65 -27.12
CA ALA A 13 9.65 9.05 -27.51
C ALA A 13 8.42 10.01 -27.42
N SER A 14 7.73 10.00 -26.28
CA SER A 14 7.16 11.21 -25.64
C SER A 14 7.95 11.48 -24.35
N THR A 15 7.93 12.72 -23.84
CA THR A 15 8.64 13.09 -22.60
C THR A 15 7.82 12.71 -21.38
N GLY A 16 7.86 11.43 -21.02
CA GLY A 16 7.53 10.93 -19.70
C GLY A 16 8.60 9.91 -19.33
N THR A 17 9.52 10.27 -18.44
CA THR A 17 10.38 9.27 -17.81
C THR A 17 9.49 8.46 -16.90
N VAL A 18 9.26 7.19 -17.22
CA VAL A 18 8.71 6.25 -16.23
C VAL A 18 9.75 6.17 -15.13
N LEU A 19 9.51 6.84 -14.00
CA LEU A 19 10.25 6.57 -12.78
C LEU A 19 9.86 5.15 -12.36
N ALA A 20 10.68 4.19 -12.77
CA ALA A 20 10.76 2.92 -12.05
C ALA A 20 11.20 3.29 -10.62
N LEU A 21 10.36 2.92 -9.65
CA LEU A 21 10.75 2.99 -8.24
C LEU A 21 11.97 2.07 -8.05
N ALA A 22 12.92 2.50 -7.22
CA ALA A 22 14.00 1.63 -6.82
C ALA A 22 13.41 0.41 -6.09
N GLY A 23 13.96 -0.78 -6.34
CA GLY A 23 13.43 -2.07 -5.90
C GLY A 23 12.71 -2.90 -6.98
N CYS A 24 12.12 -2.30 -8.01
CA CYS A 24 11.30 -3.02 -9.02
C CYS A 24 12.09 -3.86 -10.06
N SER A 25 13.31 -4.32 -9.75
CA SER A 25 14.21 -5.05 -10.69
C SER A 25 14.83 -6.32 -10.10
N GLY A 26 14.00 -7.15 -9.45
CA GLY A 26 14.43 -8.44 -8.89
C GLY A 26 15.12 -9.36 -9.89
N SER A 27 16.22 -10.00 -9.46
CA SER A 27 17.03 -10.92 -10.28
C SER A 27 17.09 -12.33 -9.67
N ASP A 28 16.43 -13.29 -10.31
CA ASP A 28 16.28 -14.69 -9.88
C ASP A 28 17.58 -15.34 -9.35
N SER A 29 17.65 -15.59 -8.03
CA SER A 29 18.77 -16.28 -7.39
C SER A 29 18.35 -17.61 -6.74
N ASN A 30 18.06 -18.61 -7.59
CA ASN A 30 17.63 -19.96 -7.21
C ASN A 30 18.65 -20.69 -6.30
N GLY A 31 18.43 -20.67 -4.97
CA GLY A 31 19.27 -21.32 -3.95
C GLY A 31 18.65 -22.60 -3.33
N GLY A 32 18.69 -23.72 -4.05
CA GLY A 32 17.97 -24.94 -3.64
C GLY A 32 18.66 -25.85 -2.60
N GLY A 33 18.13 -25.85 -1.37
CA GLY A 33 17.86 -27.03 -0.49
C GLY A 33 18.97 -28.05 -0.13
N GLY A 34 19.20 -28.26 1.17
CA GLY A 34 20.24 -29.17 1.70
C GLY A 34 19.94 -29.95 2.99
N THR A 35 18.87 -30.76 3.01
CA THR A 35 18.65 -31.99 3.83
C THR A 35 18.97 -32.04 5.34
N ASP A 36 17.91 -32.28 6.12
CA ASP A 36 17.74 -33.30 7.19
C ASP A 36 18.74 -33.41 8.37
N GLY A 37 18.21 -33.30 9.60
CA GLY A 37 18.88 -33.71 10.85
C GLY A 37 17.93 -33.76 12.06
N GLU A 38 17.52 -34.96 12.47
CA GLU A 38 16.47 -35.20 13.49
C GLU A 38 17.06 -35.64 14.85
N MET A 39 16.35 -35.35 15.97
CA MET A 39 16.58 -35.81 17.36
C MET A 39 17.85 -35.24 18.06
N THR A 40 17.92 -35.06 19.39
CA THR A 40 17.37 -35.88 20.50
C THR A 40 17.16 -35.06 21.80
N GLU A 41 16.38 -35.59 22.75
CA GLU A 41 16.13 -35.03 24.09
C GLU A 41 17.32 -35.12 25.08
N GLY A 42 17.26 -34.36 26.19
CA GLY A 42 18.22 -34.44 27.30
C GLY A 42 17.78 -33.67 28.56
N GLU A 43 16.95 -34.30 29.41
CA GLU A 43 16.36 -33.69 30.63
C GLU A 43 17.23 -33.84 31.91
N MET A 44 16.90 -33.06 32.95
CA MET A 44 17.37 -33.10 34.37
C MET A 44 18.84 -32.66 34.64
N THR A 45 19.12 -31.79 35.61
CA THR A 45 18.87 -31.98 37.07
C THR A 45 18.72 -30.68 37.88
N GLU A 46 18.03 -30.76 39.04
CA GLU A 46 17.87 -29.68 40.02
C GLU A 46 19.02 -29.54 41.05
N GLY A 47 19.13 -28.34 41.65
CA GLY A 47 19.69 -28.13 43.00
C GLY A 47 20.68 -26.95 43.11
N GLY A 48 20.60 -26.05 44.09
CA GLY A 48 19.56 -25.84 45.11
C GLY A 48 20.08 -25.15 46.38
N MET A 49 19.45 -24.02 46.77
CA MET A 49 19.76 -23.20 47.98
C MET A 49 21.15 -22.50 47.94
N THR A 50 21.48 -21.46 48.72
CA THR A 50 20.88 -20.84 49.93
C THR A 50 20.94 -19.30 49.88
N GLU A 51 20.06 -18.61 50.62
CA GLU A 51 20.21 -17.18 50.95
C GLU A 51 21.39 -16.89 51.92
N SER A 52 21.82 -15.63 52.02
CA SER A 52 22.58 -15.08 53.15
C SER A 52 22.42 -13.55 53.22
N GLU A 53 22.25 -13.01 54.43
CA GLU A 53 21.84 -11.63 54.68
C GLU A 53 22.99 -10.62 54.89
N MET A 54 22.66 -9.34 54.65
CA MET A 54 23.17 -8.10 55.28
C MET A 54 24.68 -7.77 55.29
N THR A 55 25.00 -6.54 54.85
CA THR A 55 25.46 -5.45 55.74
C THR A 55 25.31 -4.08 55.08
N ASP A 56 24.91 -3.04 55.83
CA ASP A 56 24.97 -1.63 55.41
C ASP A 56 26.42 -1.12 55.24
N GLY A 57 26.64 -0.08 54.43
CA GLY A 57 27.95 0.58 54.35
C GLY A 57 28.06 1.78 53.40
N ASP A 58 28.04 2.98 53.99
CA ASP A 58 28.49 4.27 53.42
C ASP A 58 27.81 4.83 52.15
N ALA A 59 28.16 6.08 51.82
CA ALA A 59 27.35 6.97 51.00
C ALA A 59 28.19 7.95 50.16
N MET A 60 27.56 8.49 49.10
CA MET A 60 27.90 9.74 48.40
C MET A 60 29.37 9.92 47.96
N ASP A 61 29.63 9.84 46.65
CA ASP A 61 30.45 10.89 46.02
C ASP A 61 30.09 11.10 44.54
N GLU A 62 30.39 12.31 44.06
CA GLU A 62 30.44 12.79 42.66
C GLU A 62 29.49 12.14 41.62
N GLY A 63 28.54 12.93 41.10
CA GLY A 63 27.78 12.53 39.92
C GLY A 63 28.66 12.60 38.66
N GLU A 64 28.76 11.50 37.92
CA GLU A 64 29.22 11.57 36.53
C GLU A 64 28.20 12.39 35.74
N GLU A 65 28.60 13.58 35.28
CA GLU A 65 27.84 14.29 34.25
C GLU A 65 27.80 13.36 33.03
N MET A 66 26.61 12.82 32.75
CA MET A 66 26.30 12.18 31.49
C MET A 66 26.44 13.26 30.41
N THR A 67 27.66 13.46 29.93
CA THR A 67 27.93 14.35 28.81
C THR A 67 27.06 13.85 27.68
N GLU A 68 26.15 14.71 27.22
CA GLU A 68 25.37 14.50 26.01
C GLU A 68 26.36 14.45 24.85
N GLY A 69 26.89 13.24 24.64
CA GLY A 69 27.77 12.91 23.55
C GLY A 69 26.94 13.03 22.30
N SER A 70 27.05 14.19 21.66
CA SER A 70 26.42 14.51 20.39
C SER A 70 26.53 13.29 19.50
N MET A 71 25.39 12.64 19.25
CA MET A 71 25.31 11.51 18.33
C MET A 71 25.28 12.06 16.90
N ASP A 72 26.34 12.80 16.57
CA ASP A 72 26.88 12.93 15.21
C ASP A 72 27.40 11.55 14.79
N GLY A 73 26.51 10.56 14.80
CA GLY A 73 26.74 9.24 14.27
C GLY A 73 26.87 9.37 12.77
N ASP A 74 28.04 9.03 12.27
CA ASP A 74 28.28 8.74 10.86
C ASP A 74 27.43 7.51 10.49
N MET A 75 26.13 7.73 10.26
CA MET A 75 25.15 6.67 10.01
C MET A 75 25.38 6.13 8.60
N GLY A 76 26.28 5.14 8.53
CA GLY A 76 26.45 4.29 7.37
C GLY A 76 25.15 3.57 6.99
N PRO A 77 25.11 2.94 5.81
CA PRO A 77 23.91 2.32 5.28
C PRO A 77 23.31 1.26 6.22
N THR A 78 21.99 1.34 6.43
CA THR A 78 21.21 0.34 7.18
C THR A 78 20.85 -0.81 6.25
N ASP A 79 21.13 -2.05 6.63
CA ASP A 79 20.63 -3.23 5.93
C ASP A 79 19.13 -3.42 6.26
N PRO A 80 18.20 -3.40 5.28
CA PRO A 80 16.78 -3.62 5.54
C PRO A 80 16.47 -4.91 6.29
N SER A 81 17.29 -5.96 6.12
CA SER A 81 17.07 -7.26 6.76
C SER A 81 17.47 -7.34 8.24
N ASP A 82 18.20 -6.34 8.74
CA ASP A 82 18.54 -6.18 10.17
C ASP A 82 17.64 -5.13 10.88
N ALA A 83 16.77 -4.43 10.14
CA ALA A 83 15.91 -3.36 10.66
C ALA A 83 14.60 -3.88 11.31
N PRO A 84 13.97 -3.11 12.21
CA PRO A 84 12.61 -3.41 12.68
C PRO A 84 11.59 -3.24 11.55
N MET A 85 10.45 -3.93 11.67
CA MET A 85 9.29 -3.75 10.79
C MET A 85 8.33 -2.73 11.42
N ALA A 86 7.88 -1.76 10.63
CA ALA A 86 6.90 -0.76 11.04
C ALA A 86 5.55 -1.42 11.40
N SER A 87 4.89 -0.90 12.43
CA SER A 87 3.55 -1.37 12.81
C SER A 87 2.47 -0.74 11.91
N VAL A 88 1.49 -1.54 11.47
CA VAL A 88 0.44 -1.15 10.51
C VAL A 88 -0.92 -1.67 10.97
N ASP A 89 -1.90 -0.76 11.11
CA ASP A 89 -3.29 -1.09 11.45
C ASP A 89 -4.29 -0.34 10.55
N ARG A 90 -4.54 -0.91 9.36
CA ARG A 90 -5.49 -0.37 8.37
C ARG A 90 -6.93 -0.26 8.88
N PHE A 91 -7.30 -1.01 9.92
CA PHE A 91 -8.69 -1.11 10.39
C PHE A 91 -8.92 -0.43 11.75
N SER A 92 -7.93 0.32 12.26
CA SER A 92 -8.09 1.18 13.42
C SER A 92 -9.11 2.30 13.18
N ASP A 93 -9.68 2.86 14.25
CA ASP A 93 -10.57 4.05 14.22
C ASP A 93 -9.89 5.32 13.65
N ALA A 94 -8.57 5.28 13.41
CA ALA A 94 -7.78 6.36 12.81
C ALA A 94 -7.48 6.13 11.32
N ALA A 95 -7.43 4.88 10.87
CA ALA A 95 -7.10 4.49 9.50
C ALA A 95 -8.34 4.15 8.66
N GLY A 96 -9.22 3.30 9.19
CA GLY A 96 -10.42 2.83 8.49
C GLY A 96 -11.52 3.89 8.47
N MET A 97 -12.30 3.92 7.40
CA MET A 97 -13.43 4.84 7.19
C MET A 97 -14.74 4.08 6.97
N LEU A 98 -14.73 3.06 6.11
CA LEU A 98 -15.76 2.03 5.98
C LEU A 98 -15.35 0.77 6.76
N HIS A 99 -14.08 0.40 6.71
CA HIS A 99 -13.54 -0.85 7.26
C HIS A 99 -12.95 -0.62 8.65
N GLN A 100 -13.79 -0.26 9.62
CA GLN A 100 -13.38 -0.04 11.01
C GLN A 100 -13.58 -1.29 11.88
N ARG A 101 -12.53 -1.77 12.55
CA ARG A 101 -12.57 -2.95 13.45
C ARG A 101 -13.44 -2.73 14.69
N SER A 102 -13.76 -1.48 15.03
CA SER A 102 -14.76 -1.14 16.06
C SER A 102 -16.21 -1.33 15.60
N ALA A 103 -16.45 -1.39 14.28
CA ALA A 103 -17.74 -1.68 13.67
C ALA A 103 -17.88 -3.14 13.19
N ASN A 104 -16.77 -3.77 12.80
CA ASN A 104 -16.69 -5.18 12.38
C ASN A 104 -15.55 -5.91 13.11
N ASP A 105 -15.88 -6.71 14.12
CA ASP A 105 -14.92 -7.47 14.94
C ASP A 105 -14.36 -8.74 14.27
N ALA A 106 -14.66 -8.94 12.98
CA ALA A 106 -14.02 -9.95 12.13
C ALA A 106 -12.90 -9.38 11.23
N LEU A 107 -12.64 -8.07 11.26
CA LEU A 107 -11.48 -7.48 10.58
C LEU A 107 -10.17 -7.85 11.30
N PRO A 108 -9.06 -8.12 10.58
CA PRO A 108 -7.75 -8.44 11.15
C PRO A 108 -7.26 -7.45 12.21
N ASP A 109 -6.54 -7.95 13.21
CA ASP A 109 -5.91 -7.12 14.24
C ASP A 109 -4.70 -6.33 13.68
N ALA A 110 -4.17 -5.39 14.48
CA ALA A 110 -2.95 -4.67 14.13
C ALA A 110 -1.78 -5.65 13.86
N ASP A 111 -0.98 -5.38 12.84
CA ASP A 111 0.13 -6.22 12.36
C ASP A 111 -0.26 -7.63 11.88
N GLU A 112 -1.55 -7.97 11.78
CA GLU A 112 -2.02 -9.25 11.24
C GLU A 112 -2.06 -9.24 9.70
N PRO A 113 -1.50 -10.25 9.01
CA PRO A 113 -1.55 -10.34 7.54
C PRO A 113 -2.98 -10.34 6.99
N ILE A 114 -3.25 -9.48 6.01
CA ILE A 114 -4.56 -9.32 5.38
C ILE A 114 -4.57 -10.11 4.06
N ASP A 115 -5.56 -10.99 3.88
CA ASP A 115 -5.84 -11.62 2.58
C ASP A 115 -6.92 -10.82 1.86
N PHE A 116 -6.53 -9.98 0.90
CA PHE A 116 -7.45 -9.14 0.13
C PHE A 116 -8.22 -9.94 -0.94
N ASP A 117 -7.74 -11.11 -1.33
CA ASP A 117 -8.42 -12.00 -2.28
C ASP A 117 -9.61 -12.73 -1.62
N GLU A 118 -9.51 -13.10 -0.34
CA GLU A 118 -10.63 -13.65 0.43
C GLU A 118 -11.57 -12.58 1.02
N GLN A 119 -11.04 -11.41 1.43
CA GLN A 119 -11.80 -10.47 2.28
C GLN A 119 -12.30 -9.20 1.57
N PHE A 120 -11.64 -8.74 0.50
CA PHE A 120 -11.85 -7.40 -0.08
C PHE A 120 -12.06 -7.38 -1.59
N LEU A 121 -12.16 -8.54 -2.23
CA LEU A 121 -12.49 -8.67 -3.66
C LEU A 121 -14.01 -8.54 -3.88
N THR A 122 -14.43 -7.65 -4.79
CA THR A 122 -15.84 -7.42 -5.16
C THR A 122 -16.04 -7.58 -6.67
N GLN A 123 -17.20 -8.12 -7.07
CA GLN A 123 -17.60 -8.30 -8.47
C GLN A 123 -18.68 -7.29 -8.87
N GLY A 124 -18.52 -6.67 -10.05
CA GLY A 124 -19.45 -5.69 -10.63
C GLY A 124 -19.43 -5.69 -12.15
N TYR A 125 -19.72 -4.54 -12.76
CA TYR A 125 -19.70 -4.32 -14.22
C TYR A 125 -18.76 -3.19 -14.63
N GLY A 126 -18.07 -3.40 -15.75
CA GLY A 126 -17.41 -2.36 -16.53
C GLY A 126 -18.41 -1.50 -17.31
N PRO A 127 -17.94 -0.44 -18.00
CA PRO A 127 -18.82 0.56 -18.60
C PRO A 127 -19.73 0.02 -19.72
N ASP A 128 -19.35 -1.08 -20.39
CA ASP A 128 -20.15 -1.73 -21.44
C ASP A 128 -20.99 -2.93 -20.95
N GLY A 129 -20.91 -3.29 -19.67
CA GLY A 129 -21.57 -4.44 -19.07
C GLY A 129 -20.74 -5.73 -19.05
N THR A 130 -19.46 -5.68 -19.43
CA THR A 130 -18.49 -6.74 -19.12
C THR A 130 -18.38 -6.94 -17.60
N VAL A 131 -18.29 -8.18 -17.12
CA VAL A 131 -18.11 -8.46 -15.68
C VAL A 131 -16.67 -8.13 -15.28
N ILE A 132 -16.52 -7.43 -14.15
CA ILE A 132 -15.21 -7.06 -13.60
C ILE A 132 -15.08 -7.47 -12.13
N GLU A 133 -13.83 -7.67 -11.70
CA GLU A 133 -13.45 -7.89 -10.31
C GLU A 133 -12.47 -6.78 -9.88
N TYR A 134 -12.66 -6.23 -8.68
CA TYR A 134 -11.89 -5.13 -8.13
C TYR A 134 -11.70 -5.29 -6.61
N TYR A 135 -10.60 -4.79 -6.06
CA TYR A 135 -10.42 -4.74 -4.60
C TYR A 135 -11.11 -3.51 -3.99
N ASP A 136 -11.41 -3.54 -2.69
CA ASP A 136 -11.76 -2.36 -1.89
C ASP A 136 -10.67 -2.09 -0.83
N PHE A 137 -9.92 -1.00 -1.00
CA PHE A 137 -8.88 -0.55 -0.06
C PHE A 137 -9.36 0.56 0.91
N ASP A 138 -10.67 0.77 1.02
CA ASP A 138 -11.35 1.84 1.76
C ASP A 138 -11.28 3.25 1.09
N VAL A 139 -11.91 4.23 1.75
CA VAL A 139 -11.99 5.64 1.36
C VAL A 139 -10.62 6.30 1.44
N GLN A 140 -10.24 7.00 0.36
CA GLN A 140 -9.00 7.78 0.30
C GLN A 140 -9.29 9.24 -0.13
N PRO A 141 -8.53 10.22 0.40
CA PRO A 141 -8.59 11.59 -0.09
C PRO A 141 -7.94 11.71 -1.48
N THR A 142 -8.25 12.79 -2.21
CA THR A 142 -7.62 13.06 -3.52
C THR A 142 -6.19 13.57 -3.42
N GLU A 143 -5.73 14.05 -2.26
CA GLU A 143 -4.37 14.59 -2.07
C GLU A 143 -3.40 13.44 -1.78
N ALA A 144 -2.48 13.16 -2.71
CA ALA A 144 -1.55 12.04 -2.61
C ALA A 144 -0.43 12.32 -1.59
N ALA A 145 -0.02 11.29 -0.84
CA ALA A 145 1.09 11.36 0.10
C ALA A 145 2.46 11.38 -0.63
N PRO A 146 3.53 11.94 -0.05
CA PRO A 146 4.83 11.99 -0.72
C PRO A 146 5.64 10.70 -0.53
N ILE A 147 6.04 10.04 -1.64
CA ILE A 147 7.02 8.94 -1.61
C ILE A 147 8.34 9.39 -2.22
N TYR A 148 9.43 9.20 -1.49
CA TYR A 148 10.75 9.74 -1.83
C TYR A 148 11.63 8.67 -2.47
N ALA A 149 11.96 8.85 -3.75
CA ALA A 149 12.82 7.98 -4.53
C ALA A 149 14.16 8.69 -4.85
N LEU A 150 15.28 8.02 -4.61
CA LEU A 150 16.61 8.64 -4.63
C LEU A 150 17.37 8.35 -5.94
N PHE A 151 18.03 9.37 -6.46
CA PHE A 151 18.79 9.36 -7.72
C PHE A 151 20.09 10.14 -7.58
N TYR A 152 21.16 9.70 -8.24
CA TYR A 152 22.42 10.43 -8.29
C TYR A 152 22.32 11.70 -9.17
N GLU A 153 23.30 12.61 -9.08
CA GLU A 153 23.35 13.86 -9.87
C GLU A 153 23.26 13.64 -11.40
N ASN A 154 23.70 12.49 -11.90
CA ASN A 154 23.60 12.10 -13.32
C ASN A 154 22.16 11.75 -13.78
N GLY A 155 21.23 11.53 -12.84
CA GLY A 155 19.86 11.11 -13.09
C GLY A 155 19.61 9.60 -13.08
N ASP A 156 20.63 8.77 -12.81
CA ASP A 156 20.46 7.33 -12.61
C ASP A 156 19.89 7.07 -11.19
N PRO A 157 18.99 6.08 -10.99
CA PRO A 157 18.48 5.74 -9.66
C PRO A 157 19.58 5.17 -8.76
N VAL A 158 19.42 5.30 -7.45
CA VAL A 158 20.24 4.54 -6.50
C VAL A 158 19.76 3.09 -6.49
N GLU A 159 20.55 2.17 -7.03
CA GLU A 159 20.28 0.72 -6.95
C GLU A 159 20.24 0.27 -5.47
N ASP A 160 19.39 -0.72 -5.16
CA ASP A 160 19.17 -1.31 -3.83
C ASP A 160 18.70 -0.35 -2.70
N GLN A 161 18.42 0.92 -2.99
CA GLN A 161 17.76 1.85 -2.06
C GLN A 161 16.26 1.59 -2.00
N LEU A 162 15.70 1.40 -0.80
CA LEU A 162 14.24 1.40 -0.61
C LEU A 162 13.68 2.82 -0.68
N ASN A 163 12.48 2.97 -1.26
CA ASN A 163 11.78 4.26 -1.29
C ASN A 163 11.33 4.65 0.12
N ILE A 164 11.34 5.95 0.45
CA ILE A 164 11.10 6.44 1.81
C ILE A 164 9.73 7.12 1.90
N ILE A 165 8.98 6.87 2.98
CA ILE A 165 7.70 7.52 3.31
C ILE A 165 7.75 8.16 4.71
N ASP A 166 6.79 9.04 5.00
CA ASP A 166 6.71 9.85 6.23
C ASP A 166 5.41 9.61 7.04
N VAL A 167 4.56 8.68 6.60
CA VAL A 167 3.22 8.36 7.15
C VAL A 167 2.83 6.90 6.86
N VAL A 168 2.08 6.26 7.77
CA VAL A 168 1.47 4.92 7.62
C VAL A 168 -0.03 4.96 7.96
N PRO A 169 -0.84 3.90 7.70
CA PRO A 169 -2.28 3.93 7.94
C PRO A 169 -2.65 4.30 9.38
N GLY A 170 -3.33 5.45 9.54
CA GLY A 170 -3.69 6.05 10.83
C GLY A 170 -3.02 7.40 11.09
N ASP A 171 -1.98 7.77 10.35
CA ASP A 171 -1.32 9.07 10.45
C ASP A 171 -2.07 10.20 9.69
N GLU A 172 -1.92 11.43 10.17
CA GLU A 172 -2.48 12.62 9.52
C GLU A 172 -1.80 12.86 8.17
N GLY A 173 -2.52 12.62 7.07
CA GLY A 173 -2.02 12.76 5.71
C GLY A 173 -1.57 11.46 5.04
N TYR A 174 -1.83 10.30 5.66
CA TYR A 174 -1.71 9.01 4.97
C TYR A 174 -2.64 8.94 3.74
N ASN A 175 -2.16 8.31 2.67
CA ASN A 175 -2.94 7.93 1.50
C ASN A 175 -2.30 6.70 0.85
N ASP A 176 -3.10 5.79 0.29
CA ASP A 176 -2.58 4.71 -0.58
C ASP A 176 -1.98 5.25 -1.89
N PHE A 177 -2.38 6.46 -2.30
CA PHE A 177 -1.85 7.13 -3.47
C PHE A 177 -0.64 7.99 -3.11
N TRP A 178 0.46 7.77 -3.83
CA TRP A 178 1.73 8.43 -3.57
C TRP A 178 2.21 9.27 -4.76
N GLN A 179 2.48 10.55 -4.53
CA GLN A 179 3.20 11.41 -5.47
C GLN A 179 4.70 11.15 -5.35
N VAL A 180 5.34 10.76 -6.45
CA VAL A 180 6.78 10.46 -6.45
C VAL A 180 7.58 11.74 -6.37
N HIS A 181 8.33 11.90 -5.30
CA HIS A 181 9.30 12.96 -5.06
C HIS A 181 10.70 12.45 -5.38
N LYS A 182 11.37 13.11 -6.34
CA LYS A 182 12.75 12.79 -6.71
C LYS A 182 13.70 13.46 -5.73
N VAL A 183 14.50 12.68 -5.01
CA VAL A 183 15.59 13.16 -4.15
C VAL A 183 16.90 13.02 -4.93
N THR A 184 17.72 14.08 -4.97
CA THR A 184 19.03 14.05 -5.66
C THR A 184 20.16 13.94 -4.63
N VAL A 185 20.96 12.88 -4.74
CA VAL A 185 22.08 12.55 -3.84
C VAL A 185 23.45 12.62 -4.54
N PRO A 186 24.55 12.87 -3.82
CA PRO A 186 25.89 12.98 -4.41
C PRO A 186 26.44 11.62 -4.89
N ASP A 187 27.40 11.65 -5.83
CA ASP A 187 28.13 10.50 -6.41
C ASP A 187 28.72 9.48 -5.41
N GLY A 188 28.83 9.85 -4.12
CA GLY A 188 29.38 9.02 -3.05
C GLY A 188 28.34 8.55 -2.02
N TYR A 189 27.04 8.67 -2.32
CA TYR A 189 25.97 8.15 -1.49
C TYR A 189 25.92 6.61 -1.55
N GLU A 190 25.68 5.95 -0.41
CA GLU A 190 25.50 4.50 -0.33
C GLU A 190 24.02 4.17 -0.05
N ALA A 191 23.50 3.12 -0.69
CA ALA A 191 22.08 2.77 -0.60
C ALA A 191 21.65 2.49 0.85
N ASN A 192 20.50 3.01 1.24
CA ASN A 192 19.92 2.91 2.59
C ASN A 192 20.72 3.63 3.70
N THR A 193 21.59 4.58 3.35
CA THR A 193 22.09 5.60 4.31
C THR A 193 20.95 6.51 4.80
N ALA A 194 20.07 6.96 3.90
CA ALA A 194 18.80 7.56 4.26
C ALA A 194 17.73 6.46 4.42
N ALA A 195 17.14 6.43 5.62
CA ALA A 195 16.03 5.55 6.02
C ALA A 195 14.86 6.32 6.66
N SER A 196 14.86 7.66 6.57
CA SER A 196 13.73 8.50 6.99
C SER A 196 13.73 9.83 6.23
N VAL A 197 12.56 10.46 6.09
CA VAL A 197 12.47 11.77 5.42
C VAL A 197 13.09 12.87 6.28
N SER A 198 13.13 12.69 7.60
CA SER A 198 13.94 13.50 8.51
C SER A 198 15.42 13.49 8.11
N HIS A 199 16.03 12.33 7.84
CA HIS A 199 17.41 12.25 7.36
C HIS A 199 17.58 12.94 5.99
N ILE A 200 16.67 12.74 5.03
CA ILE A 200 16.71 13.47 3.73
C ILE A 200 16.75 15.00 3.95
N ARG A 201 15.90 15.52 4.86
CA ARG A 201 15.79 16.95 5.18
C ARG A 201 17.02 17.49 5.90
N GLU A 202 17.61 16.71 6.82
CA GLU A 202 18.80 17.09 7.59
C GLU A 202 20.09 17.03 6.78
N ALA A 203 20.24 16.03 5.90
CA ALA A 203 21.33 15.96 4.93
C ALA A 203 21.27 17.09 3.88
N GLY A 204 20.10 17.72 3.71
CA GLY A 204 19.90 18.85 2.81
C GLY A 204 19.92 18.49 1.33
N TYR A 205 19.48 17.27 0.99
CA TYR A 205 19.36 16.83 -0.40
C TYR A 205 18.27 17.60 -1.16
N ASP A 206 18.49 17.86 -2.45
CA ASP A 206 17.51 18.54 -3.29
C ASP A 206 16.31 17.62 -3.58
N ILE A 207 15.10 18.10 -3.30
CA ILE A 207 13.83 17.36 -3.48
C ILE A 207 12.99 18.05 -4.55
N GLU A 208 12.65 17.32 -5.62
CA GLU A 208 11.78 17.78 -6.71
C GLU A 208 10.50 16.92 -6.76
N PRO A 209 9.30 17.48 -6.51
CA PRO A 209 8.05 16.75 -6.72
C PRO A 209 7.85 16.49 -8.23
N THR A 210 7.48 15.26 -8.60
CA THR A 210 7.19 14.91 -9.99
C THR A 210 5.69 14.86 -10.24
N GLU A 211 5.28 14.87 -11.52
CA GLU A 211 3.88 14.69 -11.90
C GLU A 211 3.42 13.20 -11.85
N THR A 212 4.21 12.29 -11.28
CA THR A 212 3.91 10.83 -11.25
C THR A 212 3.19 10.46 -9.96
N ILE A 213 2.05 9.76 -10.07
CA ILE A 213 1.34 9.16 -8.94
C ILE A 213 1.40 7.62 -9.04
N LYS A 214 1.46 6.94 -7.90
CA LYS A 214 1.40 5.48 -7.77
C LYS A 214 0.34 5.05 -6.77
N ASN A 215 -0.34 3.93 -7.02
CA ASN A 215 -1.23 3.29 -6.05
C ASN A 215 -0.42 2.23 -5.31
N CYS A 216 -0.03 2.52 -4.07
CA CYS A 216 0.76 1.65 -3.22
C CYS A 216 0.17 1.56 -1.80
N PRO A 217 -0.89 0.78 -1.58
CA PRO A 217 -1.45 0.59 -0.24
C PRO A 217 -0.42 -0.02 0.72
N VAL A 218 -0.13 0.68 1.82
CA VAL A 218 0.68 0.15 2.93
C VAL A 218 -0.15 -0.86 3.71
N VAL A 219 0.45 -2.02 4.02
CA VAL A 219 -0.22 -3.20 4.59
C VAL A 219 0.69 -3.94 5.58
N PRO A 220 0.12 -4.71 6.53
CA PRO A 220 0.90 -5.58 7.42
C PRO A 220 1.77 -6.58 6.65
N ALA A 221 2.93 -6.92 7.22
CA ALA A 221 3.91 -7.79 6.57
C ALA A 221 3.36 -9.20 6.31
N GLY A 222 3.41 -9.63 5.04
CA GLY A 222 2.87 -10.92 4.60
C GLY A 222 1.40 -10.90 4.13
N SER A 223 0.76 -9.72 4.06
CA SER A 223 -0.55 -9.55 3.41
C SER A 223 -0.50 -9.94 1.92
N THR A 224 -1.61 -10.46 1.38
CA THR A 224 -1.73 -10.95 0.00
C THR A 224 -2.81 -10.22 -0.80
N ALA A 225 -2.50 -10.00 -2.08
CA ALA A 225 -3.40 -9.52 -3.11
C ALA A 225 -2.83 -10.02 -4.46
N GLU A 226 -3.16 -11.25 -4.86
CA GLU A 226 -2.54 -11.94 -6.00
C GLU A 226 -3.05 -11.45 -7.38
N LEU A 227 -4.24 -10.87 -7.46
CA LEU A 227 -4.87 -10.49 -8.72
C LEU A 227 -4.31 -9.16 -9.26
N ARG A 228 -4.09 -9.12 -10.58
CA ARG A 228 -3.58 -7.97 -11.33
C ARG A 228 -4.21 -7.93 -12.71
N HIS A 229 -4.65 -6.75 -13.15
CA HIS A 229 -5.30 -6.62 -14.46
C HIS A 229 -4.33 -6.88 -15.62
N SER A 230 -4.86 -7.26 -16.79
CA SER A 230 -4.09 -7.52 -18.01
C SER A 230 -3.29 -6.32 -18.55
N ALA A 231 -3.64 -5.11 -18.12
CA ALA A 231 -2.89 -3.87 -18.39
C ALA A 231 -1.76 -3.61 -17.36
N ASP A 232 -1.81 -4.24 -16.19
CA ASP A 232 -0.78 -4.14 -15.15
C ASP A 232 0.41 -5.05 -15.48
N SER A 233 1.61 -4.63 -15.06
CA SER A 233 2.85 -5.42 -15.13
C SER A 233 3.70 -5.30 -13.87
N SER A 234 3.10 -4.90 -12.75
CA SER A 234 3.64 -5.01 -11.39
C SER A 234 3.78 -6.48 -10.96
N SER A 235 4.38 -6.71 -9.80
CA SER A 235 4.28 -8.02 -9.13
C SER A 235 3.09 -8.04 -8.15
N ALA A 236 2.65 -9.24 -7.82
CA ALA A 236 1.79 -9.48 -6.66
C ALA A 236 2.55 -9.32 -5.33
N ASP A 237 3.88 -9.51 -5.35
CA ASP A 237 4.74 -9.43 -4.17
C ASP A 237 4.68 -8.04 -3.49
N LEU A 238 4.80 -8.04 -2.17
CA LEU A 238 5.02 -6.81 -1.39
C LEU A 238 6.35 -6.15 -1.76
N VAL A 239 6.34 -4.84 -1.87
CA VAL A 239 7.52 -4.00 -2.03
C VAL A 239 7.84 -3.35 -0.69
N GLU A 240 9.13 -3.28 -0.35
CA GLU A 240 9.60 -2.68 0.90
C GLU A 240 9.90 -1.18 0.75
N GLY A 241 9.72 -0.44 1.84
CA GLY A 241 10.05 0.97 1.98
C GLY A 241 10.68 1.26 3.33
N TRP A 242 11.13 2.49 3.51
CA TRP A 242 11.59 3.02 4.79
C TRP A 242 10.55 3.97 5.41
N TYR A 243 10.25 3.79 6.69
CA TYR A 243 9.45 4.68 7.51
C TYR A 243 10.15 4.88 8.87
N ASP A 244 10.63 6.10 9.13
CA ASP A 244 11.45 6.52 10.29
C ASP A 244 12.53 5.52 10.79
N GLY A 245 13.20 4.81 9.88
CA GLY A 245 14.23 3.80 10.18
C GLY A 245 13.71 2.36 10.33
N GLU A 246 12.41 2.14 10.21
CA GLU A 246 11.75 0.85 10.15
C GLU A 246 11.40 0.47 8.70
N VAL A 247 11.39 -0.82 8.37
CA VAL A 247 10.93 -1.31 7.06
C VAL A 247 9.41 -1.36 7.05
N VAL A 248 8.78 -0.89 5.96
CA VAL A 248 7.32 -0.87 5.79
C VAL A 248 6.91 -1.57 4.48
N PRO A 249 5.95 -2.51 4.49
CA PRO A 249 5.46 -3.17 3.27
C PRO A 249 4.34 -2.38 2.59
N TYR A 250 4.35 -2.37 1.26
CA TYR A 250 3.22 -1.91 0.44
C TYR A 250 3.02 -2.80 -0.79
N PHE A 251 1.77 -2.91 -1.26
CA PHE A 251 1.52 -3.42 -2.61
C PHE A 251 1.95 -2.38 -3.66
N LEU A 252 2.10 -2.81 -4.91
CA LEU A 252 2.20 -1.91 -6.06
C LEU A 252 1.13 -2.29 -7.07
N PHE A 253 0.19 -1.38 -7.33
CA PHE A 253 -0.74 -1.45 -8.45
C PHE A 253 -0.24 -0.54 -9.58
N GLY A 254 -0.17 -1.10 -10.78
CA GLY A 254 0.43 -0.50 -11.97
C GLY A 254 -0.48 -0.54 -13.20
N GLU A 255 -1.77 -0.85 -13.01
CA GLU A 255 -2.80 -0.92 -14.04
C GLU A 255 -3.10 0.47 -14.65
N ALA A 256 -2.82 1.54 -13.90
CA ALA A 256 -2.90 2.93 -14.36
C ALA A 256 -1.55 3.66 -14.35
N SER A 257 -1.29 4.44 -15.40
CA SER A 257 -0.24 5.46 -15.41
C SER A 257 -0.79 6.81 -14.91
N LEU A 258 -1.04 6.90 -13.61
CA LEU A 258 -1.60 8.10 -12.97
C LEU A 258 -0.59 9.26 -13.01
N SER A 259 -1.08 10.45 -13.37
CA SER A 259 -0.26 11.65 -13.42
C SER A 259 -1.06 12.92 -13.10
N SER A 260 -0.47 13.81 -12.30
CA SER A 260 -1.09 15.07 -11.89
C SER A 260 -0.06 16.15 -11.57
N SER A 261 -0.40 17.41 -11.84
CA SER A 261 0.51 18.56 -11.69
C SER A 261 0.35 19.32 -10.37
N ASP A 262 -0.66 18.97 -9.57
CA ASP A 262 -0.93 19.55 -8.25
C ASP A 262 -1.00 18.50 -7.12
N GLY A 263 -0.55 17.26 -7.40
CA GLY A 263 -0.58 16.15 -6.45
C GLY A 263 -1.96 15.49 -6.28
N THR A 264 -3.00 15.96 -6.98
CA THR A 264 -4.33 15.36 -6.85
C THR A 264 -4.52 14.12 -7.72
N VAL A 265 -5.03 13.04 -7.14
CA VAL A 265 -5.38 11.80 -7.83
C VAL A 265 -6.64 12.04 -8.69
N PRO A 266 -6.65 11.65 -9.98
CA PRO A 266 -7.84 11.76 -10.82
C PRO A 266 -8.97 10.84 -10.34
N LEU A 267 -10.22 11.17 -10.67
CA LEU A 267 -11.41 10.43 -10.23
C LEU A 267 -12.14 9.78 -11.41
N SER A 268 -12.45 8.48 -11.30
CA SER A 268 -13.45 7.80 -12.14
C SER A 268 -14.79 7.72 -11.40
N PRO A 269 -15.95 8.00 -12.02
CA PRO A 269 -17.24 7.71 -11.39
C PRO A 269 -17.50 6.20 -11.22
N ILE A 270 -18.07 5.80 -10.08
CA ILE A 270 -18.77 4.52 -9.92
C ILE A 270 -20.22 4.76 -9.50
N TYR A 271 -21.11 3.85 -9.89
CA TYR A 271 -22.52 3.81 -9.53
C TYR A 271 -22.78 2.53 -8.72
N VAL A 272 -23.34 2.64 -7.51
CA VAL A 272 -23.51 1.51 -6.57
C VAL A 272 -24.91 1.47 -5.95
N SER A 273 -25.29 0.29 -5.44
CA SER A 273 -26.52 0.04 -4.67
C SER A 273 -26.22 -0.86 -3.47
N PHE A 274 -26.96 -0.70 -2.37
CA PHE A 274 -26.71 -1.33 -1.06
C PHE A 274 -27.93 -2.13 -0.60
N ASN A 275 -27.81 -3.09 0.33
CA ASN A 275 -28.97 -3.92 0.72
C ASN A 275 -30.13 -3.13 1.37
N ALA A 276 -29.88 -1.91 1.87
CA ALA A 276 -30.90 -0.92 2.19
C ALA A 276 -30.50 0.48 1.71
N ASN A 277 -31.46 1.28 1.25
CA ASN A 277 -31.20 2.61 0.68
C ASN A 277 -30.61 3.57 1.73
N PRO A 278 -29.77 4.56 1.35
CA PRO A 278 -29.05 5.42 2.30
C PRO A 278 -29.93 6.37 3.15
N ASP A 279 -31.25 6.44 2.91
CA ASP A 279 -32.22 7.14 3.76
C ASP A 279 -32.99 6.19 4.72
N GLU A 280 -32.72 4.89 4.68
CA GLU A 280 -33.30 3.87 5.56
C GLU A 280 -32.44 3.60 6.81
N ASP A 281 -33.07 3.00 7.85
CA ASP A 281 -32.42 2.73 9.15
C ASP A 281 -31.37 1.61 9.02
N GLY A 282 -30.09 1.98 9.03
CA GLY A 282 -28.96 1.08 8.79
C GLY A 282 -28.56 0.91 7.32
N GLY A 283 -29.12 1.71 6.40
CA GLY A 283 -28.80 1.65 4.97
C GLY A 283 -27.48 2.28 4.55
N GLY A 284 -27.16 2.17 3.25
CA GLY A 284 -25.84 2.53 2.71
C GLY A 284 -24.76 1.49 3.03
N PRO A 285 -23.47 1.87 3.08
CA PRO A 285 -22.35 0.93 3.26
C PRO A 285 -22.47 -0.07 4.42
N PRO A 286 -23.00 0.28 5.62
CA PRO A 286 -23.18 -0.69 6.70
C PRO A 286 -24.14 -1.86 6.41
N SER A 287 -24.93 -1.76 5.33
CA SER A 287 -25.79 -2.86 4.86
C SER A 287 -25.10 -3.77 3.82
N GLY A 288 -23.90 -3.43 3.36
CA GLY A 288 -23.21 -4.10 2.25
C GLY A 288 -23.84 -3.80 0.88
N PHE A 289 -23.12 -4.09 -0.21
CA PHE A 289 -23.65 -3.95 -1.57
C PHE A 289 -24.82 -4.92 -1.84
N LEU A 290 -25.76 -4.52 -2.69
CA LEU A 290 -26.83 -5.38 -3.17
C LEU A 290 -26.29 -6.33 -4.26
N SER A 291 -26.63 -7.62 -4.18
CA SER A 291 -26.20 -8.66 -5.13
C SER A 291 -27.35 -9.57 -5.59
N GLU A 292 -27.14 -10.33 -6.67
CA GLU A 292 -28.12 -11.30 -7.18
C GLU A 292 -28.40 -12.46 -6.19
N GLU A 293 -29.61 -13.05 -6.23
CA GLU A 293 -30.00 -14.14 -5.31
C GLU A 293 -29.12 -15.39 -5.46
N GLY A 294 -28.12 -15.53 -4.58
CA GLY A 294 -27.19 -16.65 -4.56
C GLY A 294 -25.91 -16.45 -5.38
N SER A 295 -25.53 -15.19 -5.63
CA SER A 295 -24.27 -14.80 -6.27
C SER A 295 -23.68 -13.55 -5.60
N ASP A 296 -22.37 -13.38 -5.73
CA ASP A 296 -21.62 -12.22 -5.25
C ASP A 296 -21.56 -11.09 -6.30
N GLN A 297 -22.16 -11.30 -7.48
CA GLN A 297 -22.38 -10.28 -8.53
C GLN A 297 -23.24 -9.14 -7.98
N THR A 298 -22.62 -8.00 -7.75
CA THR A 298 -23.32 -6.71 -7.56
C THR A 298 -23.68 -6.10 -8.91
N HIS A 299 -24.63 -5.17 -8.94
CA HIS A 299 -24.86 -4.30 -10.11
C HIS A 299 -24.13 -2.96 -9.98
N ASN A 300 -22.99 -2.93 -9.27
CA ASN A 300 -22.10 -1.78 -9.23
C ASN A 300 -21.45 -1.58 -10.60
N VAL A 301 -21.40 -0.35 -11.12
CA VAL A 301 -20.90 -0.04 -12.47
C VAL A 301 -19.84 1.06 -12.43
N THR A 302 -18.60 0.74 -12.82
CA THR A 302 -17.55 1.76 -13.06
C THR A 302 -17.76 2.43 -14.42
N ALA A 303 -17.44 3.73 -14.50
CA ALA A 303 -17.46 4.48 -15.74
C ALA A 303 -16.23 4.23 -16.65
N THR A 304 -15.17 3.59 -16.14
CA THR A 304 -13.93 3.28 -16.89
C THR A 304 -13.24 2.01 -16.35
N VAL A 305 -12.46 1.34 -17.19
CA VAL A 305 -11.60 0.18 -16.84
C VAL A 305 -10.13 0.43 -17.28
N PRO A 306 -9.12 -0.32 -16.78
CA PRO A 306 -7.72 0.02 -16.99
C PRO A 306 -7.28 -0.12 -18.45
N GLY A 307 -7.12 1.02 -19.11
CA GLY A 307 -6.88 1.14 -20.55
C GLY A 307 -7.75 2.20 -21.23
N ASP A 308 -8.85 2.61 -20.58
CA ASP A 308 -9.68 3.74 -21.00
C ASP A 308 -9.00 5.10 -20.80
N ASP A 309 -9.30 6.04 -21.71
CA ASP A 309 -8.92 7.46 -21.57
C ASP A 309 -9.60 8.06 -20.32
N GLY A 310 -8.84 8.17 -19.22
CA GLY A 310 -9.29 8.77 -17.96
C GLY A 310 -9.59 7.77 -16.84
N TYR A 311 -9.24 6.48 -16.98
CA TYR A 311 -9.32 5.55 -15.87
C TYR A 311 -8.49 6.00 -14.66
N SER A 312 -9.07 5.76 -13.47
CA SER A 312 -8.41 5.87 -12.18
C SER A 312 -9.03 4.84 -11.22
N PRO A 313 -8.23 4.18 -10.37
CA PRO A 313 -8.74 3.35 -9.28
C PRO A 313 -9.35 4.18 -8.13
N LEU A 314 -9.10 5.50 -8.03
CA LEU A 314 -9.81 6.33 -7.06
C LEU A 314 -11.21 6.67 -7.61
N TRP A 315 -12.24 6.07 -7.01
CA TRP A 315 -13.60 6.09 -7.51
C TRP A 315 -14.51 7.05 -6.75
N LEU A 316 -15.15 7.97 -7.46
CA LEU A 316 -16.16 8.88 -6.92
C LEU A 316 -17.52 8.17 -6.88
N VAL A 317 -17.99 7.83 -5.68
CA VAL A 317 -19.17 6.99 -5.46
C VAL A 317 -20.47 7.75 -5.68
N ASN A 318 -21.34 7.22 -6.53
CA ASN A 318 -22.72 7.64 -6.72
C ASN A 318 -23.65 6.48 -6.34
N ILE A 319 -24.73 6.76 -5.62
CA ILE A 319 -25.64 5.74 -5.09
C ILE A 319 -26.96 5.84 -5.88
N PHE A 320 -27.35 4.75 -6.54
CA PHE A 320 -28.65 4.63 -7.22
C PHE A 320 -29.66 3.88 -6.34
N ASP A 321 -30.96 4.09 -6.59
CA ASP A 321 -32.03 3.42 -5.84
C ASP A 321 -32.07 1.92 -6.14
N ASN A 322 -32.11 1.10 -5.09
CA ASN A 322 -32.33 -0.35 -5.15
C ASN A 322 -33.53 -0.75 -6.02
N ALA A 323 -34.53 0.13 -6.18
CA ALA A 323 -35.68 -0.08 -7.06
C ALA A 323 -35.31 -0.26 -8.54
N ASP A 324 -34.17 0.27 -8.99
CA ASP A 324 -33.69 0.19 -10.37
C ASP A 324 -32.67 -0.95 -10.60
N PHE A 325 -32.28 -1.71 -9.56
CA PHE A 325 -31.24 -2.76 -9.60
C PHE A 325 -31.40 -3.73 -10.78
N ASP A 326 -32.57 -4.34 -10.97
CA ASP A 326 -32.91 -5.26 -12.07
C ASP A 326 -32.70 -4.68 -13.50
N SER A 327 -32.45 -3.37 -13.63
CA SER A 327 -32.23 -2.67 -14.90
C SER A 327 -30.80 -2.17 -15.12
N VAL A 328 -30.01 -2.02 -14.06
CA VAL A 328 -28.62 -1.54 -14.13
C VAL A 328 -27.69 -2.70 -14.50
N SER A 329 -26.91 -2.53 -15.58
CA SER A 329 -26.03 -3.57 -16.14
C SER A 329 -24.89 -3.04 -17.01
N ASN A 330 -24.68 -1.72 -17.06
CA ASN A 330 -23.70 -0.98 -17.89
C ASN A 330 -23.83 0.52 -17.59
N LEU A 331 -22.88 1.34 -18.06
CA LEU A 331 -22.80 2.77 -17.72
C LEU A 331 -24.03 3.57 -18.18
N ASP A 332 -24.56 3.31 -19.38
CA ASP A 332 -25.77 3.97 -19.89
C ASP A 332 -26.95 3.73 -18.94
N SER A 333 -27.17 2.47 -18.54
CA SER A 333 -28.26 2.11 -17.60
C SER A 333 -28.06 2.66 -16.18
N ALA A 334 -26.81 2.74 -15.70
CA ALA A 334 -26.49 3.31 -14.39
C ALA A 334 -26.68 4.84 -14.35
N GLN A 335 -26.56 5.52 -15.50
CA GLN A 335 -26.78 6.96 -15.63
C GLN A 335 -28.26 7.34 -15.86
N ASP A 336 -29.10 6.40 -16.32
CA ASP A 336 -30.55 6.57 -16.48
C ASP A 336 -31.36 6.24 -15.20
N ALA A 337 -30.75 5.63 -14.18
CA ALA A 337 -31.35 5.26 -12.89
C ALA A 337 -31.56 6.47 -11.94
N ASP A 338 -32.43 6.33 -10.92
CA ASP A 338 -32.65 7.41 -9.92
C ASP A 338 -31.49 7.47 -8.91
N ILE A 339 -30.79 8.60 -8.88
CA ILE A 339 -29.55 8.79 -8.10
C ILE A 339 -29.88 9.43 -6.75
N LEU A 340 -29.87 8.62 -5.69
CA LEU A 340 -30.13 9.02 -4.31
C LEU A 340 -29.01 9.89 -3.73
N ALA A 341 -27.75 9.67 -4.14
CA ALA A 341 -26.61 10.50 -3.77
C ALA A 341 -25.54 10.53 -4.86
N SER A 342 -24.85 11.65 -5.05
CA SER A 342 -23.72 11.79 -5.99
C SER A 342 -22.48 12.30 -5.26
N GLY A 343 -21.33 11.67 -5.51
CA GLY A 343 -20.08 11.98 -4.80
C GLY A 343 -20.15 11.74 -3.30
N ALA A 344 -20.75 10.62 -2.88
CA ALA A 344 -20.96 10.27 -1.47
C ALA A 344 -19.64 9.92 -0.74
N ALA A 345 -18.68 9.33 -1.45
CA ALA A 345 -17.35 8.96 -0.97
C ALA A 345 -16.36 8.91 -2.14
N MET A 346 -15.07 8.73 -1.83
CA MET A 346 -14.00 8.49 -2.79
C MET A 346 -13.20 7.27 -2.32
N VAL A 347 -13.22 6.15 -3.04
CA VAL A 347 -12.68 4.85 -2.59
C VAL A 347 -11.56 4.35 -3.49
N ASN A 348 -10.54 3.69 -2.93
CA ASN A 348 -9.45 3.10 -3.70
C ASN A 348 -9.83 1.68 -4.15
N CYS A 349 -10.20 1.56 -5.42
CA CYS A 349 -10.68 0.31 -6.01
C CYS A 349 -9.97 0.01 -7.35
N PRO A 350 -8.77 -0.59 -7.32
CA PRO A 350 -8.12 -1.08 -8.53
C PRO A 350 -8.89 -2.26 -9.12
N VAL A 351 -9.26 -2.13 -10.40
CA VAL A 351 -9.79 -3.25 -11.19
C VAL A 351 -8.67 -4.24 -11.44
N VAL A 352 -8.93 -5.53 -11.20
CA VAL A 352 -7.96 -6.61 -11.33
C VAL A 352 -8.34 -7.70 -12.33
N ALA A 353 -9.60 -7.78 -12.76
CA ALA A 353 -10.01 -8.64 -13.88
C ALA A 353 -11.18 -8.08 -14.70
N GLU A 354 -11.24 -8.50 -15.96
CA GLU A 354 -12.36 -8.36 -16.90
C GLU A 354 -12.60 -9.76 -17.54
N GLN A 355 -13.85 -10.21 -17.69
CA GLN A 355 -14.20 -11.62 -18.01
C GLN A 355 -14.78 -11.88 -19.43
#